data_AF-A0A9D6XS73-F1
#
_entry.id   AF-A0A9D6XS73-F1
#
_cell.length_a   1.000
_cell.length_b   1.000
_cell.length_c   1.000
_cell.angle_alpha   90.00
_cell.angle_beta   90.00
_cell.angle_gamma   90.00
#
_symmetry.space_group_name_H-M   'P 1'
#
loop_
_entity.id
_entity.type
_entity.pdbx_description
1 polymer ?
#
loop_
_entity_poly.entity_id
_entity_poly.type
_entity_poly.pdbx_seq_one_letter_code
_entity_poly.pdbx_strand_id
1 'polypeptide(L)'
;MRATGLDPLPGRSNYFRGNDPKKWRTNIPNFAKVKYEEVYPGIDLVYYGNQGQLEYDFVVAPGADPRCLVLAVMGANDLEVDDGGDLVTQAGLSVQACFHKPRVYQIVERIRKDIDVR
;
A
#
# COMPACT_ATOMS: atom_id res chain seq x y z
N MET A 1 -2.23 -15.58 -2.27
CA MET A 1 -2.44 -14.15 -2.00
C MET A 1 -3.76 -13.71 -2.61
N ARG A 2 -4.68 -13.22 -1.78
CA ARG A 2 -6.02 -12.77 -2.18
C ARG A 2 -6.11 -11.26 -2.01
N ALA A 3 -6.62 -10.55 -3.02
CA ALA A 3 -6.85 -9.11 -2.95
C ALA A 3 -8.34 -8.82 -2.69
N THR A 4 -8.62 -7.91 -1.77
CA THR A 4 -9.98 -7.43 -1.45
C THR A 4 -10.01 -5.90 -1.35
N GLY A 5 -11.10 -5.29 -1.81
CA GLY A 5 -11.34 -3.86 -1.61
C GLY A 5 -11.99 -3.62 -0.24
N LEU A 6 -11.52 -2.61 0.48
CA LEU A 6 -12.09 -2.18 1.76
C LEU A 6 -12.59 -0.74 1.66
N ASP A 7 -13.49 -0.37 2.57
CA ASP A 7 -14.06 0.98 2.67
C ASP A 7 -14.64 1.47 1.32
N PRO A 8 -15.79 0.92 0.88
CA PRO A 8 -16.40 1.27 -0.39
C PRO A 8 -16.67 2.77 -0.50
N LEU A 9 -16.32 3.34 -1.66
CA LEU A 9 -16.55 4.74 -1.95
C LEU A 9 -17.86 4.92 -2.74
N PRO A 10 -18.54 6.08 -2.59
CA PRO A 10 -19.77 6.35 -3.32
C PRO A 10 -19.54 6.49 -4.84
N GLY A 11 -18.34 6.95 -5.23
CA GLY A 11 -17.96 7.10 -6.63
C GLY A 11 -17.78 5.76 -7.35
N ARG A 12 -18.17 5.71 -8.62
CA ARG A 12 -18.00 4.53 -9.48
C ARG A 12 -17.31 4.90 -10.77
N SER A 13 -16.52 3.99 -11.30
CA SER A 13 -15.74 4.21 -12.52
C SER A 13 -16.40 3.56 -13.73
N ASN A 14 -16.32 4.25 -14.88
CA ASN A 14 -16.74 3.73 -16.17
C ASN A 14 -15.56 3.81 -17.15
N TYR A 15 -15.21 2.69 -17.77
CA TYR A 15 -14.11 2.58 -18.72
C TYR A 15 -14.66 2.26 -20.11
N PHE A 16 -14.65 3.25 -21.00
CA PHE A 16 -15.12 3.15 -22.37
C PHE A 16 -13.92 2.98 -23.32
N ARG A 17 -13.40 1.76 -23.45
CA ARG A 17 -12.21 1.48 -24.28
C ARG A 17 -12.59 1.22 -25.73
N GLY A 18 -12.33 2.19 -26.60
CA GLY A 18 -12.59 2.12 -28.04
C GLY A 18 -14.09 2.14 -28.38
N ASN A 19 -14.40 1.83 -29.63
CA ASN A 19 -15.75 1.99 -30.20
C ASN A 19 -16.64 0.75 -30.08
N ASP A 20 -16.18 -0.32 -29.41
CA ASP A 20 -16.96 -1.54 -29.20
C ASP A 20 -17.59 -1.53 -27.81
N PRO A 21 -18.93 -1.35 -27.69
CA PRO A 21 -19.62 -1.30 -26.40
C PRO A 21 -19.47 -2.58 -25.58
N LYS A 22 -19.19 -3.73 -26.20
CA LYS A 22 -18.93 -4.99 -25.46
C LYS A 22 -17.64 -4.94 -24.64
N LYS A 23 -16.73 -4.02 -24.95
CA LYS A 23 -15.48 -3.79 -24.22
C LYS A 23 -15.61 -2.74 -23.13
N TRP A 24 -16.76 -2.07 -23.04
CA TRP A 24 -17.01 -1.07 -22.02
C TRP A 24 -17.27 -1.75 -20.68
N ARG A 25 -16.69 -1.18 -19.63
CA ARG A 25 -16.92 -1.63 -18.25
C ARG A 25 -17.53 -0.47 -17.47
N THR A 26 -18.79 -0.59 -17.09
CA THR A 26 -19.50 0.46 -16.37
C THR A 26 -19.80 0.03 -14.94
N ASN A 27 -20.14 1.02 -14.11
CA ASN A 27 -20.59 0.80 -12.73
C ASN A 27 -19.55 0.06 -11.87
N ILE A 28 -18.25 0.27 -12.10
CA ILE A 28 -17.20 -0.40 -11.33
C ILE A 28 -17.09 0.26 -9.95
N PRO A 29 -17.27 -0.49 -8.84
CA PRO A 29 -17.16 0.07 -7.49
C PRO A 29 -15.72 0.51 -7.21
N ASN A 30 -15.58 1.62 -6.49
CA ASN A 30 -14.29 2.10 -5.99
C ASN A 30 -14.21 1.84 -4.49
N PHE A 31 -12.99 1.71 -3.99
CA PHE A 31 -12.68 1.38 -2.60
C PHE A 31 -11.57 2.33 -2.13
N ALA A 32 -11.60 2.76 -0.87
CA ALA A 32 -10.56 3.62 -0.33
C ALA A 32 -9.26 2.86 -0.07
N LYS A 33 -9.34 1.54 0.12
CA LYS A 33 -8.18 0.69 0.39
C LYS A 33 -8.23 -0.64 -0.36
N VAL A 34 -7.06 -1.23 -0.56
CA VAL A 34 -6.91 -2.60 -1.06
C VAL A 34 -6.11 -3.39 -0.03
N LYS A 35 -6.67 -4.52 0.41
CA LYS A 35 -6.01 -5.46 1.31
C LYS A 35 -5.57 -6.69 0.55
N TYR A 36 -4.29 -7.01 0.66
CA TYR A 36 -3.74 -8.31 0.31
C TYR A 36 -3.63 -9.17 1.57
N GLU A 37 -4.30 -10.30 1.54
CA GLU A 37 -4.35 -11.23 2.67
C GLU A 37 -3.15 -12.17 2.68
N GLU A 38 -2.58 -12.35 3.88
CA GLU A 38 -1.48 -13.26 4.19
C GLU A 38 -0.32 -13.16 3.19
N VAL A 39 0.21 -11.94 3.03
CA VAL A 39 1.45 -11.72 2.25
C VAL A 39 2.64 -12.42 2.90
N TYR A 40 2.58 -12.57 4.22
CA TYR A 40 3.34 -13.51 5.02
C TYR A 40 2.37 -14.19 6.03
N PRO A 41 2.72 -15.33 6.63
CA PRO A 41 1.87 -15.97 7.64
C PRO A 41 1.49 -15.00 8.77
N GLY A 42 0.18 -14.71 8.90
CA GLY A 42 -0.35 -13.77 9.90
C GLY A 42 -0.05 -12.29 9.63
N ILE A 43 0.37 -11.91 8.42
CA ILE A 43 0.59 -10.51 8.05
C ILE A 43 -0.16 -10.16 6.77
N ASP A 44 -1.05 -9.19 6.87
CA ASP A 44 -1.76 -8.59 5.73
C ASP A 44 -1.03 -7.32 5.25
N LEU A 45 -1.19 -6.96 3.98
CA LEU A 45 -0.70 -5.70 3.41
C LEU A 45 -1.89 -4.85 2.95
N VAL A 46 -2.01 -3.64 3.47
CA VAL A 46 -3.11 -2.72 3.15
C VAL A 46 -2.56 -1.48 2.46
N TYR A 47 -2.98 -1.23 1.22
CA TYR A 47 -2.68 0.00 0.48
C TYR A 47 -3.85 1.00 0.58
N TYR A 48 -3.54 2.29 0.70
CA TYR A 48 -4.52 3.36 0.72
C TYR A 48 -3.95 4.68 0.17
N GLY A 49 -4.82 5.55 -0.32
CA GLY A 49 -4.42 6.88 -0.77
C GLY A 49 -4.42 7.89 0.37
N ASN A 50 -3.39 8.72 0.46
CA ASN A 50 -3.29 9.87 1.35
C ASN A 50 -2.86 11.11 0.55
N GLN A 51 -3.79 12.06 0.33
CA GLN A 51 -3.52 13.34 -0.35
C GLN A 51 -2.75 13.24 -1.69
N GLY A 52 -3.06 12.22 -2.49
CA GLY A 52 -2.39 11.99 -3.79
C GLY A 52 -1.12 11.13 -3.71
N GLN A 53 -0.71 10.74 -2.51
CA GLN A 53 0.35 9.77 -2.26
C GLN A 53 -0.27 8.40 -1.98
N LEU A 54 0.44 7.34 -2.37
CA LEU A 54 0.06 5.96 -2.03
C LEU A 54 0.83 5.54 -0.79
N GLU A 55 0.12 5.17 0.27
CA GLU A 55 0.68 4.62 1.50
C GLU A 55 0.31 3.16 1.67
N TYR A 56 1.04 2.48 2.57
CA TYR A 56 0.79 1.09 2.91
C TYR A 56 1.11 0.76 4.37
N ASP A 57 0.35 -0.17 4.92
CA ASP A 57 0.59 -0.74 6.25
C ASP A 57 0.74 -2.27 6.16
N PHE A 58 1.70 -2.82 6.90
CA PHE A 58 1.74 -4.25 7.22
C PHE A 58 0.96 -4.49 8.52
N VAL A 59 -0.16 -5.19 8.44
CA VAL A 59 -1.01 -5.50 9.59
C VAL A 59 -0.58 -6.85 10.15
N VAL A 60 0.20 -6.78 11.23
CA VAL A 60 0.77 -7.96 11.90
C VAL A 60 -0.22 -8.50 12.93
N ALA A 61 -0.70 -9.73 12.74
CA ALA A 61 -1.56 -10.40 13.70
C ALA A 61 -0.79 -10.76 14.99
N PRO A 62 -1.49 -10.91 16.13
CA PRO A 62 -0.85 -11.38 17.37
C PRO A 62 -0.08 -12.68 17.16
N GLY A 63 1.21 -12.69 17.51
CA GLY A 63 2.09 -13.86 17.39
C GLY A 63 2.73 -14.06 16.02
N ALA A 64 2.40 -13.25 15.00
CA ALA A 64 3.13 -13.26 13.75
C ALA A 64 4.53 -12.63 13.92
N ASP A 65 5.51 -13.12 13.15
CA ASP A 65 6.90 -12.65 13.24
C ASP A 65 7.16 -11.53 12.22
N PRO A 66 7.29 -10.25 12.64
CA PRO A 66 7.53 -9.15 11.70
C PRO A 66 8.93 -9.19 11.06
N ARG A 67 9.87 -9.97 11.59
CA ARG A 67 11.25 -10.05 11.05
C ARG A 67 11.32 -10.71 9.68
N CYS A 68 10.24 -11.38 9.25
CA CYS A 68 10.15 -11.94 7.90
C CYS A 68 9.85 -10.91 6.81
N LEU A 69 9.47 -9.68 7.20
CA LEU A 69 9.12 -8.61 6.26
C LEU A 69 10.36 -8.15 5.50
N VAL A 70 10.35 -8.40 4.19
CA VAL A 70 11.39 -7.93 3.27
C VAL A 70 10.72 -7.24 2.09
N LEU A 71 11.02 -5.95 1.90
CA LEU A 71 10.58 -5.20 0.73
C LEU A 71 11.66 -5.22 -0.34
N ALA A 72 11.40 -5.94 -1.43
CA ALA A 72 12.28 -5.96 -2.59
C ALA A 72 11.80 -4.92 -3.61
N VAL A 73 12.68 -3.96 -3.94
CA VAL A 73 12.44 -3.00 -5.03
C VAL A 73 13.18 -3.47 -6.27
N MET A 74 12.45 -3.86 -7.31
CA MET A 74 13.04 -4.29 -8.59
C MET A 74 13.00 -3.15 -9.61
N GLY A 75 14.06 -3.01 -10.41
CA GLY A 75 14.16 -1.96 -11.45
C GLY A 75 14.58 -0.58 -10.92
N ALA A 76 14.99 -0.52 -9.65
CA ALA A 76 15.69 0.63 -9.10
C ALA A 76 17.13 0.68 -9.64
N ASN A 77 17.54 1.85 -10.13
CA ASN A 77 18.93 2.06 -10.53
C ASN A 77 19.83 2.32 -9.31
N ASP A 78 19.26 2.90 -8.26
CA ASP A 78 19.94 3.20 -7.00
C ASP A 78 18.90 3.21 -5.85
N LEU A 79 19.31 2.74 -4.67
CA LEU A 79 18.52 2.78 -3.45
C LEU A 79 19.33 3.52 -2.39
N GLU A 80 18.82 4.66 -1.94
CA GLU A 80 19.46 5.50 -0.93
C GLU A 80 18.49 5.73 0.23
N VAL A 81 19.02 5.77 1.45
CA VAL A 81 18.28 6.25 2.61
C VAL A 81 18.72 7.70 2.84
N ASP A 82 17.77 8.62 2.78
CA ASP A 82 18.06 10.04 2.99
C ASP A 82 18.28 10.39 4.47
N ASP A 83 18.65 11.66 4.74
CA ASP A 83 18.86 12.16 6.11
C ASP A 83 17.59 12.09 6.99
N GLY A 84 16.41 11.99 6.37
CA GLY A 84 15.12 11.82 7.04
C GLY A 84 14.83 10.37 7.46
N GLY A 85 15.58 9.41 6.91
CA GLY A 85 15.37 7.97 7.06
C GLY A 85 14.44 7.37 6.03
N ASP A 86 14.03 8.13 5.01
CA ASP A 86 13.18 7.66 3.93
C ASP A 86 14.03 6.96 2.87
N LEU A 87 13.53 5.85 2.35
CA LEU A 87 14.18 5.14 1.26
C LEU A 87 13.74 5.78 -0.06
N VAL A 88 14.68 6.40 -0.77
CA VAL A 88 14.47 7.03 -2.07
C VAL A 88 15.11 6.20 -3.17
N THR A 89 14.42 6.09 -4.29
CA THR A 89 14.90 5.33 -5.46
C THR A 89 14.38 5.93 -6.74
N GLN A 90 15.21 5.87 -7.79
CA GLN A 90 14.75 6.17 -9.14
C GLN A 90 14.13 4.91 -9.77
N ALA A 91 12.84 4.96 -10.05
CA ALA A 91 12.11 3.97 -10.83
C ALA A 91 12.04 4.42 -12.30
N GLY A 92 12.92 3.87 -13.14
CA GLY A 92 13.03 4.28 -14.55
C GLY A 92 13.71 5.64 -14.75
N LEU A 93 13.35 6.38 -15.80
CA LEU A 93 14.05 7.63 -16.14
C LEU A 93 13.56 8.86 -15.37
N SER A 94 12.31 8.87 -14.90
CA SER A 94 11.66 10.10 -14.41
C SER A 94 10.80 9.94 -13.16
N VAL A 95 10.69 8.74 -12.59
CA VAL A 95 9.87 8.52 -11.39
C VAL A 95 10.82 8.35 -10.21
N GLN A 96 10.74 9.27 -9.25
CA GLN A 96 11.31 9.06 -7.94
C GLN A 96 10.23 8.40 -7.08
N ALA A 97 10.54 7.22 -6.54
CA ALA A 97 9.73 6.61 -5.50
C ALA A 97 10.38 6.91 -4.14
N CYS A 98 9.54 7.26 -3.18
CA CYS A 98 9.93 7.48 -1.80
C CYS A 98 9.11 6.51 -0.92
N PHE A 99 9.80 5.79 -0.05
CA PHE A 99 9.19 4.96 0.98
C PHE A 99 9.55 5.58 2.32
N HIS A 100 8.55 6.10 3.00
CA HIS A 100 8.76 6.72 4.30
C HIS A 100 9.37 5.75 5.30
N LYS A 101 10.21 6.29 6.18
CA LYS A 101 10.82 5.53 7.26
C LYS A 101 9.76 4.66 7.96
N PRO A 102 10.04 3.37 8.23
CA PRO A 102 9.09 2.51 8.87
C PRO A 102 8.64 3.07 10.22
N ARG A 103 7.33 3.05 10.47
CA ARG A 103 6.74 3.41 11.76
C ARG A 103 5.93 2.24 12.27
N VAL A 104 6.08 1.94 13.56
CA VAL A 104 5.24 0.95 14.23
C VAL A 104 4.25 1.69 15.11
N TYR A 105 3.00 1.25 15.07
CA TYR A 105 1.94 1.79 15.90
C TYR A 105 0.94 0.70 16.23
N GLN A 106 0.11 0.98 17.23
CA GLN A 106 -1.04 0.18 17.59
C GLN A 106 -2.30 1.04 17.60
N ILE A 107 -3.44 0.39 17.41
CA ILE A 107 -4.74 1.04 17.55
C ILE A 107 -5.29 0.67 18.93
N VAL A 108 -5.34 1.65 19.84
CA VAL A 108 -5.91 1.51 21.19
C VAL A 108 -7.14 2.41 21.24
N GLU A 109 -8.31 1.86 21.58
CA GLU A 109 -9.58 2.60 21.60
C GLU A 109 -9.87 3.37 20.29
N ARG A 110 -9.50 2.78 19.14
CA ARG A 110 -9.58 3.37 17.78
C ARG A 110 -8.62 4.54 17.51
N ILE A 111 -7.73 4.85 18.44
CA ILE A 111 -6.72 5.89 18.29
C ILE A 111 -5.38 5.25 17.93
N ARG A 112 -4.72 5.78 16.89
CA ARG A 112 -3.35 5.40 16.54
C ARG A 112 -2.39 5.91 17.62
N LYS A 113 -1.63 5.01 18.20
CA LYS A 113 -0.54 5.30 19.14
C LYS A 113 0.75 4.72 18.58
N ASP A 114 1.68 5.59 18.19
CA ASP A 114 3.00 5.16 17.75
C ASP A 114 3.76 4.46 18.89
N ILE A 115 4.54 3.46 18.52
CA ILE A 115 5.38 2.67 19.42
C ILE A 115 6.83 2.99 19.04
N ASP A 116 7.62 3.36 20.04
CA ASP A 116 9.05 3.57 19.84
C ASP A 116 9.73 2.22 19.57
N VAL A 117 10.46 2.15 18.47
CA VAL A 117 11.18 0.94 18.05
C VAL A 117 12.66 1.27 18.11
N ARG A 118 13.38 0.52 18.94
CA ARG A 118 14.84 0.57 19.01
C ARG A 118 15.46 -0.44 18.06
#